data_AF-A0AA43JAY5-F1
#
_entry.id   AF-A0AA43JAY5-F1
#
_cell.length_a   1.000
_cell.length_b   1.000
_cell.length_c   1.000
_cell.angle_alpha   90.00
_cell.angle_beta   90.00
_cell.angle_gamma   90.00
#
_symmetry.space_group_name_H-M   'P 1'
#
loop_
_entity.id
_entity.type
_entity.pdbx_description
1 polymer ?
#
loop_
_entity_poly.entity_id
_entity_poly.type
_entity_poly.pdbx_seq_one_letter_code
_entity_poly.pdbx_strand_id
1 'polypeptide(L)' 'MVGLAVELHRSSRFRRPRRLEADMANPKWQAVINKNRVLAQELGISGTPGFIVGNELVPGALDLKGLKELIARGGRGK' A
#
# COMPACT_ATOMS: atom_id res chain seq x y z
N MET A 1 -4.77 24.56 -8.29
CA MET A 1 -5.22 23.88 -7.05
C MET A 1 -4.17 22.85 -6.58
N VAL A 2 -2.91 23.26 -6.40
CA VAL A 2 -1.81 22.37 -5.95
C VAL A 2 -1.28 22.80 -4.55
N GLY A 3 -1.86 23.85 -3.97
CA GLY A 3 -1.36 24.46 -2.73
C GLY A 3 -1.83 23.82 -1.43
N LEU A 4 -2.82 22.93 -1.45
CA LEU A 4 -3.42 22.41 -0.21
C LEU A 4 -2.66 21.21 0.40
N ALA A 5 -1.71 20.61 -0.32
CA ALA A 5 -0.98 19.43 0.15
C ALA A 5 0.29 19.76 0.97
N VAL A 6 0.75 21.01 0.96
CA VAL A 6 2.01 21.43 1.61
C VAL A 6 1.79 21.81 3.09
N GLU A 7 0.56 22.19 3.48
CA GLU A 7 0.26 22.71 4.82
C GLU A 7 0.33 21.61 5.93
N LEU A 8 0.13 20.34 5.59
CA LEU A 8 0.12 19.22 6.56
C LEU A 8 1.52 18.72 6.99
N HIS A 9 2.60 19.35 6.53
CA HIS A 9 3.97 18.84 6.66
C HIS A 9 4.70 19.22 7.96
N ARG A 10 4.05 19.92 8.91
CA ARG A 10 4.70 20.40 10.15
C ARG A 10 4.74 19.38 11.30
N SER A 11 4.04 18.25 11.20
CA SER A 11 3.82 17.33 12.34
C SER A 11 4.54 15.97 12.23
N SER A 12 5.34 15.75 11.19
CA SER A 12 5.97 14.44 10.95
C SER A 12 7.45 14.62 10.63
N ARG A 13 8.31 13.70 11.10
CA ARG A 13 9.78 13.63 10.85
C ARG A 13 10.17 13.48 9.36
N PHE A 14 9.31 13.88 8.43
CA PHE A 14 9.53 13.79 7.01
C PHE A 14 10.47 14.92 6.55
N ARG A 15 11.77 14.62 6.51
CA ARG A 15 12.79 15.61 6.13
C ARG A 15 12.88 15.73 4.60
N ARG A 16 12.56 16.93 4.11
CA ARG A 16 12.79 17.50 2.75
C ARG A 16 11.66 17.31 1.73
N PRO A 17 10.59 18.14 1.78
CA PRO A 17 9.52 18.15 0.78
C PRO A 17 10.03 18.27 -0.67
N ARG A 18 11.05 19.11 -0.91
CA ARG A 18 11.67 19.25 -2.24
C ARG A 18 12.26 17.95 -2.80
N ARG A 19 12.78 17.07 -1.94
CA ARG A 19 13.30 15.77 -2.38
C ARG A 19 12.17 14.82 -2.73
N LEU A 20 11.09 14.81 -1.94
CA LEU A 20 9.90 14.02 -2.24
C LEU A 20 9.26 14.45 -3.55
N GLU A 21 9.12 15.76 -3.80
CA GLU A 21 8.58 16.27 -5.07
C GLU A 21 9.41 15.81 -6.27
N ALA A 22 10.75 15.92 -6.17
CA ALA A 22 11.66 15.45 -7.21
C ALA A 22 11.61 13.93 -7.39
N ASP A 23 11.50 13.17 -6.30
CA ASP A 23 11.34 11.72 -6.34
C ASP A 23 10.01 11.37 -7.01
N MET A 24 8.88 11.98 -6.62
CA MET A 24 7.56 11.73 -7.22
C MET A 24 7.50 12.03 -8.72
N ALA A 25 8.26 13.02 -9.20
CA ALA A 25 8.35 13.36 -10.61
C ALA A 25 9.19 12.38 -11.45
N ASN A 26 9.95 11.47 -10.81
CA ASN A 26 10.80 10.54 -11.52
C ASN A 26 9.96 9.45 -12.23
N PRO A 27 10.04 9.33 -13.57
CA PRO A 27 9.20 8.41 -14.35
C PRO A 27 9.39 6.93 -13.96
N LYS A 28 10.52 6.56 -13.37
CA LYS A 28 10.77 5.19 -12.90
C LYS A 28 9.73 4.71 -11.89
N TRP A 29 9.23 5.60 -11.03
CA TRP A 29 8.24 5.22 -10.01
C TRP A 29 6.87 5.01 -10.61
N GLN A 30 6.52 5.79 -11.65
CA GLN A 30 5.27 5.58 -12.37
C GLN A 30 5.23 4.17 -12.99
N ALA A 31 6.37 3.71 -13.53
CA ALA A 31 6.48 2.35 -14.06
C ALA A 31 6.28 1.28 -12.98
N VAL A 32 6.90 1.44 -11.80
CA VAL A 32 6.74 0.49 -10.67
C VAL A 32 5.31 0.50 -10.13
N ILE A 33 4.70 1.68 -9.96
CA ILE A 33 3.31 1.82 -9.49
C ILE A 33 2.34 1.15 -10.46
N ASN A 34 2.54 1.33 -11.77
CA ASN A 34 1.68 0.71 -12.78
C ASN A 34 1.81 -0.82 -12.78
N LYS A 35 3.04 -1.35 -12.68
CA LYS A 35 3.27 -2.80 -12.54
C LYS A 35 2.57 -3.36 -11.31
N ASN A 36 2.66 -2.69 -10.17
CA ASN A 36 1.99 -3.11 -8.94
C ASN A 36 0.46 -3.06 -9.06
N ARG A 37 -0.12 -2.08 -9.78
CA ARG A 37 -1.57 -2.03 -10.04
C ARG A 37 -2.04 -3.20 -10.90
N VAL A 38 -1.31 -3.55 -11.95
CA VAL A 38 -1.63 -4.70 -12.80
C VAL A 38 -1.57 -5.99 -11.99
N LEU A 39 -0.49 -6.20 -11.23
CA LEU A 39 -0.36 -7.35 -10.34
C LEU A 39 -1.52 -7.43 -9.33
N ALA A 40 -1.90 -6.29 -8.74
CA ALA A 40 -3.02 -6.23 -7.81
C ALA A 40 -4.34 -6.66 -8.47
N GLN A 41 -4.60 -6.22 -9.71
CA GLN A 41 -5.79 -6.62 -10.48
C GLN A 41 -5.77 -8.12 -10.81
N GLU A 42 -4.64 -8.66 -11.23
CA GLU A 42 -4.46 -10.09 -11.52
C GLU A 42 -4.67 -10.97 -10.27
N LEU A 43 -4.28 -10.46 -9.10
CA LEU A 43 -4.51 -11.12 -7.82
C LEU A 43 -5.95 -10.92 -7.28
N GLY A 44 -6.80 -10.15 -7.96
CA GLY A 44 -8.18 -9.88 -7.52
C GLY A 44 -8.32 -8.83 -6.42
N ILE A 45 -7.28 -8.01 -6.18
CA ILE A 45 -7.32 -6.91 -5.22
C ILE A 45 -8.07 -5.73 -5.84
N SER A 46 -9.30 -5.48 -5.37
CA SER A 46 -10.21 -4.48 -5.91
C SER A 46 -10.35 -3.20 -5.07
N GLY A 47 -9.73 -3.14 -3.88
CA GLY A 47 -9.84 -1.99 -2.99
C GLY A 47 -9.00 -2.11 -1.71
N THR A 48 -9.08 -1.08 -0.87
CA THR A 48 -8.37 -1.03 0.42
C THR A 48 -9.34 -0.71 1.56
N PRO A 49 -9.16 -1.28 2.76
CA PRO A 49 -8.12 -2.26 3.13
C PRO A 49 -8.37 -3.65 2.51
N GLY A 50 -7.30 -4.44 2.41
CA GLY A 50 -7.31 -5.84 1.98
C GLY A 50 -6.03 -6.54 2.44
N PHE A 51 -6.09 -7.83 2.72
CA PHE A 51 -5.01 -8.61 3.34
C PHE A 51 -4.70 -9.86 2.50
N ILE A 52 -3.42 -10.18 2.34
CA ILE A 52 -2.98 -11.42 1.68
C ILE A 52 -2.01 -12.14 2.62
N VAL A 53 -2.25 -13.43 2.90
CA VAL A 53 -1.33 -14.31 3.63
C VAL A 53 -1.25 -15.66 2.92
N GLY A 54 -0.06 -16.03 2.44
CA GLY A 54 0.10 -17.22 1.60
C GLY A 54 -0.72 -17.08 0.32
N ASN A 55 -1.67 -18.00 0.12
CA ASN A 55 -2.59 -18.01 -1.01
C ASN A 55 -4.00 -17.48 -0.66
N GLU A 56 -4.24 -17.03 0.58
CA GLU A 56 -5.52 -16.46 1.00
C GLU A 56 -5.54 -14.95 0.80
N LEU A 57 -6.52 -14.45 0.03
CA LEU A 57 -6.86 -13.03 -0.10
C LEU A 57 -8.14 -12.74 0.67
N VAL A 58 -8.09 -11.76 1.57
CA VAL A 58 -9.25 -11.24 2.31
C VAL A 58 -9.48 -9.77 1.91
N PRO A 59 -10.50 -9.48 1.09
CA PRO A 59 -10.87 -8.11 0.75
C PRO A 59 -11.60 -7.43 1.92
N GLY A 60 -11.40 -6.13 2.06
CA GLY A 60 -12.05 -5.34 3.12
C GLY A 60 -11.29 -5.34 4.44
N ALA A 61 -11.89 -4.69 5.43
CA ALA A 61 -11.30 -4.57 6.75
C ALA A 61 -11.40 -5.90 7.50
N LEU A 62 -10.36 -6.22 8.25
CA LEU A 62 -10.28 -7.40 9.10
C LEU A 62 -9.93 -6.94 10.51
N ASP A 63 -10.61 -7.47 11.52
CA ASP A 63 -10.30 -7.17 12.91
C ASP A 63 -9.04 -7.91 13.36
N LEU A 64 -8.52 -7.58 14.54
CA LEU A 64 -7.28 -8.17 15.04
C LEU A 64 -7.39 -9.70 15.21
N LYS A 65 -8.57 -10.20 15.61
CA LYS A 65 -8.82 -11.62 15.75
C LYS A 65 -8.75 -12.32 14.40
N GLY A 66 -9.48 -11.83 13.40
CA GLY A 66 -9.48 -12.35 12.04
C GLY A 66 -8.10 -12.32 11.41
N LEU A 67 -7.32 -11.25 11.64
CA LEU A 67 -5.94 -11.17 11.13
C LEU A 67 -5.04 -12.24 11.75
N LYS A 68 -5.13 -12.48 13.07
CA LYS A 68 -4.38 -13.55 13.73
C LYS A 68 -4.74 -14.93 13.20
N GLU A 69 -6.02 -15.17 12.94
CA GLU A 69 -6.49 -16.43 12.36
C GLU A 69 -5.99 -16.62 10.92
N LEU A 70 -6.05 -15.56 10.09
CA LEU A 70 -5.51 -15.55 8.74
C LEU A 70 -4.01 -15.90 8.73
N ILE A 71 -3.23 -15.29 9.63
CA ILE A 71 -1.80 -15.59 9.81
C ILE A 71 -1.59 -17.04 10.26
N ALA A 72 -2.38 -17.55 11.22
CA ALA A 72 -2.23 -18.91 11.73
C ALA A 72 -2.58 -20.00 10.70
N ARG A 73 -3.44 -19.70 9.71
CA ARG A 73 -3.73 -20.59 8.59
C ARG A 73 -2.65 -20.52 7.51
N GLY A 74 -2.27 -19.32 7.08
CA GLY A 74 -1.30 -19.13 5.99
C GLY A 74 0.17 -19.34 6.39
N GLY A 75 0.52 -19.19 7.66
CA GLY A 75 1.87 -19.40 8.20
C GLY A 75 2.27 -20.86 8.42
N ARG A 76 1.40 -21.82 8.07
CA ARG A 76 1.68 -23.27 8.13
C ARG A 76 2.11 -23.87 6.79
N GLY A 77 2.47 -23.04 5.81
CA GLY A 77 3.11 -23.45 4.56
C GLY A 77 4.63 -23.52 4.69
N LYS A 78 5.22 -24.62 4.20
CA LYS A 78 6.66 -24.93 4.17
C LYS A 78 7.49 -23.91 3.39
#